data_AF-A0A534X637-F1
#
_entry.id   AF-A0A534X637-F1
#
_cell.length_a   1.000
_cell.length_b   1.000
_cell.length_c   1.000
_cell.angle_alpha   90.00
_cell.angle_beta   90.00
_cell.angle_gamma   90.00
#
_symmetry.space_group_name_H-M   'P 1'
#
loop_
_entity.id
_entity.type
_entity.pdbx_description
1 polymer ?
#
loop_
_entity_poly.entity_id
_entity_poly.type
_entity_poly.pdbx_seq_one_letter_code
_entity_poly.pdbx_strand_id
1 'polypeptide(L)'
;MTHDELRPLLGAYAAGALAESAAEAVRAHLASGCTECLHDIFSRPVGLPRGGGDESSRTATEPPHDEAERHAVHAPPPAPVRRGRRWGLAVTIVVLALALATFASWTIYDLREREAARHAEAVRLAARVSELEAARAELATRVDGLAHDREAARDEATRQAEAVRATAEENASLTAELEAARGRIATLTRGVQRRDSEIAQLVTGVDEQRAVHDLAATPGVELVRLKPIAPVADAGGHVLWHPARDTILLYAFDLPPLPEGNHYRVRLRLGDGRVEDGPVFRPGP
;
A
#
# COMPACT_ATOMS: atom_id res chain seq x y z
N MET A 1 -31.66 12.66 -10.49
CA MET A 1 -32.60 12.19 -9.45
C MET A 1 -31.90 12.23 -8.12
N THR A 2 -32.51 12.88 -7.14
CA THR A 2 -32.03 12.88 -5.76
C THR A 2 -32.49 11.62 -5.02
N HIS A 3 -31.91 11.35 -3.86
CA HIS A 3 -32.29 10.22 -3.02
C HIS A 3 -33.79 10.26 -2.63
N ASP A 4 -34.30 11.44 -2.28
CA ASP A 4 -35.70 11.62 -1.84
C ASP A 4 -36.72 11.35 -2.96
N GLU A 5 -36.36 11.64 -4.21
CA GLU A 5 -37.19 11.33 -5.39
C GLU A 5 -37.28 9.83 -5.68
N LEU A 6 -36.24 9.07 -5.33
CA LEU A 6 -36.13 7.64 -5.61
C LEU A 6 -36.76 6.76 -4.54
N ARG A 7 -36.73 7.19 -3.27
CA ARG A 7 -37.28 6.44 -2.13
C ARG A 7 -38.71 5.89 -2.35
N PRO A 8 -39.69 6.64 -2.90
CA PRO A 8 -41.02 6.08 -3.16
C PRO A 8 -41.06 5.05 -4.30
N LEU A 9 -40.08 5.05 -5.21
CA LEU A 9 -40.03 4.17 -6.39
C LEU A 9 -39.37 2.81 -6.11
N LEU A 10 -38.52 2.73 -5.08
CA LEU A 10 -37.74 1.51 -4.76
C LEU A 10 -38.63 0.28 -4.48
N GLY A 11 -39.82 0.47 -3.91
CA GLY A 11 -40.76 -0.62 -3.67
C GLY A 11 -41.33 -1.24 -4.95
N ALA A 12 -41.79 -0.40 -5.88
CA ALA A 12 -42.29 -0.85 -7.17
C ALA A 12 -41.15 -1.43 -8.03
N TYR A 13 -39.94 -0.89 -7.93
CA TYR A 13 -38.75 -1.42 -8.58
C TYR A 13 -38.39 -2.83 -8.07
N ALA A 14 -38.34 -3.04 -6.74
CA ALA A 14 -38.08 -4.35 -6.14
C ALA A 14 -39.15 -5.41 -6.50
N ALA A 15 -40.40 -4.98 -6.66
CA ALA A 15 -41.50 -5.84 -7.10
C ALA A 15 -41.53 -6.11 -8.63
N GLY A 16 -40.68 -5.41 -9.41
CA GLY A 16 -40.68 -5.46 -10.87
C GLY A 16 -41.98 -4.92 -11.48
N ALA A 17 -42.63 -3.96 -10.82
CA ALA A 17 -43.88 -3.33 -11.25
C ALA A 17 -43.68 -1.90 -11.80
N LEU A 18 -42.43 -1.44 -11.89
CA LEU A 18 -42.09 -0.10 -12.34
C LEU A 18 -42.00 -0.05 -13.87
N ALA A 19 -42.49 1.04 -14.49
CA ALA A 19 -42.34 1.26 -15.93
C ALA A 19 -40.85 1.37 -16.31
N GLU A 20 -40.49 0.91 -17.52
CA GLU A 20 -39.10 0.75 -17.95
C GLU A 20 -38.27 2.04 -17.84
N SER A 21 -38.83 3.20 -18.18
CA SER A 21 -38.16 4.50 -18.07
C SER A 21 -37.85 4.89 -16.63
N ALA A 22 -38.73 4.56 -15.68
CA ALA A 22 -38.51 4.80 -14.27
C ALA A 22 -37.57 3.75 -13.65
N ALA A 23 -37.60 2.50 -14.14
CA ALA A 23 -36.64 1.47 -13.77
C ALA A 23 -35.21 1.83 -14.19
N GLU A 24 -35.03 2.43 -15.37
CA GLU A 24 -33.71 2.90 -15.83
C GLU A 24 -33.17 4.04 -14.96
N ALA A 25 -34.03 4.99 -14.55
CA ALA A 25 -33.63 6.05 -13.64
C ALA A 25 -33.18 5.52 -12.26
N VAL A 26 -33.83 4.46 -11.76
CA VAL A 26 -33.41 3.75 -10.53
C VAL A 26 -32.07 3.04 -10.75
N ARG A 27 -31.90 2.31 -11.86
CA ARG A 27 -30.64 1.61 -12.21
C ARG A 27 -29.46 2.58 -12.30
N ALA A 28 -29.65 3.71 -12.97
CA ALA A 28 -28.61 4.74 -13.11
C ALA A 28 -28.17 5.31 -11.75
N HIS A 29 -29.09 5.48 -10.80
CA HIS A 29 -28.76 5.93 -9.46
C HIS A 29 -28.10 4.84 -8.61
N LEU A 30 -28.54 3.58 -8.71
CA LEU A 30 -27.87 2.48 -8.02
C LEU A 30 -26.44 2.26 -8.56
N ALA A 31 -26.22 2.48 -9.86
CA ALA A 31 -24.90 2.44 -10.48
C ALA A 31 -23.95 3.53 -9.98
N SER A 32 -24.46 4.62 -9.39
CA SER A 32 -23.62 5.63 -8.74
C SER A 32 -23.11 5.21 -7.35
N GLY A 33 -23.52 4.04 -6.84
CA GLY A 33 -23.05 3.49 -5.57
C GLY A 33 -23.74 4.05 -4.31
N CYS A 34 -24.98 4.54 -4.41
CA CYS A 34 -25.73 5.02 -3.24
C CYS A 34 -26.07 3.85 -2.28
N THR A 35 -25.36 3.78 -1.15
CA THR A 35 -25.47 2.68 -0.18
C THR A 35 -26.83 2.65 0.53
N GLU A 36 -27.47 3.79 0.77
CA GLU A 36 -28.80 3.85 1.39
C GLU A 36 -29.89 3.23 0.50
N CYS A 37 -29.91 3.58 -0.79
CA CYS A 37 -30.85 2.99 -1.75
C CYS A 37 -30.57 1.50 -1.99
N LEU A 38 -29.29 1.09 -2.01
CA LEU A 38 -28.90 -0.32 -2.09
C LEU A 38 -29.37 -1.09 -0.84
N HIS A 39 -29.24 -0.52 0.35
CA HIS A 39 -29.71 -1.16 1.56
C HIS A 39 -31.24 -1.31 1.59
N ASP A 40 -31.99 -0.28 1.20
CA ASP A 40 -33.46 -0.31 1.15
C ASP A 40 -33.98 -1.33 0.12
N ILE A 41 -33.34 -1.47 -1.05
CA ILE A 41 -33.76 -2.48 -2.03
C ILE A 41 -33.46 -3.92 -1.56
N PHE A 42 -32.30 -4.18 -0.95
CA PHE A 42 -31.91 -5.52 -0.52
C PHE A 42 -32.56 -5.96 0.80
N SER A 43 -33.05 -5.03 1.62
CA SER A 43 -33.81 -5.35 2.84
C SER A 43 -35.27 -5.72 2.56
N ARG A 44 -35.76 -5.48 1.34
CA ARG A 44 -37.10 -5.89 0.90
C ARG A 44 -37.09 -7.36 0.46
N PRO A 45 -38.15 -8.12 0.75
CA PRO A 45 -38.24 -9.53 0.36
C PRO A 45 -38.34 -9.65 -1.17
N VAL A 46 -37.19 -9.86 -1.81
CA VAL A 46 -37.11 -10.22 -3.23
C VAL A 46 -37.38 -11.72 -3.38
N GLY A 47 -38.36 -12.10 -4.22
CA GLY A 47 -38.59 -13.50 -4.58
C GLY A 47 -39.82 -14.20 -3.99
N LEU A 48 -40.84 -13.47 -3.48
CA LEU A 48 -42.14 -14.11 -3.30
C LEU A 48 -42.76 -14.41 -4.68
N PRO A 49 -43.12 -15.67 -4.99
CA PRO A 49 -43.74 -16.01 -6.26
C PRO A 49 -45.01 -15.20 -6.45
N ARG A 50 -45.14 -14.58 -7.63
CA ARG A 50 -46.37 -13.92 -8.06
C ARG A 50 -47.51 -14.94 -7.97
N GLY A 51 -48.34 -14.82 -6.95
CA GLY A 51 -49.66 -15.43 -6.93
C GLY A 51 -50.43 -14.81 -8.08
N GLY A 52 -50.64 -15.58 -9.14
CA GLY A 52 -51.49 -15.17 -10.25
C GLY A 52 -52.91 -14.94 -9.73
N GLY A 53 -53.29 -13.68 -9.60
CA GLY A 53 -54.63 -13.23 -9.97
C GLY A 53 -54.54 -12.87 -11.45
N ASP A 54 -55.27 -13.54 -12.35
CA ASP A 54 -56.70 -13.34 -12.55
C ASP A 54 -57.07 -11.86 -12.47
N GLU A 55 -56.94 -11.14 -13.58
CA GLU A 55 -58.08 -10.59 -14.31
C GLU A 55 -57.66 -9.66 -15.47
N SER A 56 -58.41 -9.77 -16.56
CA SER A 56 -58.74 -8.69 -17.52
C SER A 56 -57.69 -8.23 -18.56
N SER A 57 -57.63 -9.02 -19.64
CA SER A 57 -58.07 -8.57 -20.97
C SER A 57 -58.63 -9.80 -21.69
N ARG A 58 -59.93 -10.11 -21.58
CA ARG A 58 -61.07 -9.50 -22.31
C ARG A 58 -60.76 -9.20 -23.78
N THR A 59 -60.93 -10.23 -24.60
CA THR A 59 -61.66 -10.06 -25.86
C THR A 59 -62.81 -11.06 -25.82
N ALA A 60 -63.96 -10.57 -25.36
CA ALA A 60 -65.24 -11.21 -25.57
C ALA A 60 -65.63 -11.03 -27.05
N THR A 61 -65.99 -12.12 -27.70
CA THR A 61 -66.99 -12.09 -28.77
C THR A 61 -67.81 -13.36 -28.62
N GLU A 62 -68.99 -13.18 -28.06
CA GLU A 62 -70.07 -14.15 -27.95
C GLU A 62 -70.66 -14.50 -29.34
N PRO A 63 -71.42 -15.60 -29.44
CA PRO A 63 -71.91 -16.22 -30.66
C PRO A 63 -73.30 -15.70 -31.07
N PRO A 64 -73.83 -16.16 -32.22
CA PRO A 64 -75.25 -16.32 -32.42
C PRO A 64 -75.66 -17.79 -32.30
N HIS A 65 -76.60 -18.02 -31.39
CA HIS A 65 -77.59 -19.09 -31.45
C HIS A 65 -78.55 -18.89 -32.64
N ASP A 66 -79.11 -20.01 -33.12
CA ASP A 66 -80.29 -20.25 -33.97
C ASP A 66 -79.88 -21.26 -35.07
N GLU A 67 -80.51 -22.42 -35.26
CA GLU A 67 -81.92 -22.74 -35.12
C GLU A 67 -82.15 -24.17 -34.60
N ALA A 68 -83.14 -24.26 -33.71
CA ALA A 68 -83.91 -25.46 -33.47
C ALA A 68 -84.92 -25.67 -34.61
N GLU A 69 -85.16 -26.91 -35.03
CA GLU A 69 -86.52 -27.50 -35.14
C GLU A 69 -86.43 -28.96 -35.62
N ARG A 70 -86.65 -29.95 -34.75
CA ARG A 70 -87.92 -30.56 -34.30
C ARG A 70 -88.41 -31.74 -35.19
N HIS A 71 -88.44 -32.90 -34.54
CA HIS A 71 -89.52 -33.92 -34.55
C HIS A 71 -89.88 -34.65 -35.85
N ALA A 72 -89.73 -35.98 -35.85
CA ALA A 72 -90.88 -36.88 -35.81
C ALA A 72 -90.47 -38.35 -35.53
N VAL A 73 -91.23 -38.93 -34.60
CA VAL A 73 -91.30 -40.36 -34.28
C VAL A 73 -92.10 -41.08 -35.37
N HIS A 74 -91.68 -42.27 -35.82
CA HIS A 74 -92.62 -43.34 -36.17
C HIS A 74 -91.95 -44.73 -36.17
N ALA A 75 -92.73 -45.69 -35.65
CA ALA A 75 -92.43 -47.09 -35.37
C ALA A 75 -92.82 -48.01 -36.57
N PRO A 76 -92.71 -49.36 -36.49
CA PRO A 76 -92.12 -50.22 -37.54
C PRO A 76 -93.13 -50.88 -38.49
N PRO A 77 -92.62 -51.58 -39.52
CA PRO A 77 -93.22 -52.88 -39.89
C PRO A 77 -92.19 -54.02 -40.14
N PRO A 78 -92.66 -55.29 -40.17
CA PRO A 78 -91.82 -56.50 -40.19
C PRO A 78 -91.54 -57.10 -41.58
N ALA A 79 -90.34 -57.71 -41.72
CA ALA A 79 -89.89 -58.91 -42.50
C ALA A 79 -90.38 -59.14 -43.96
N PRO A 80 -89.85 -60.14 -44.71
CA PRO A 80 -88.55 -60.86 -44.72
C PRO A 80 -87.78 -60.49 -46.04
N VAL A 81 -86.55 -60.93 -46.35
CA VAL A 81 -86.24 -62.15 -47.14
C VAL A 81 -84.76 -62.53 -46.92
N ARG A 82 -84.55 -63.72 -46.35
CA ARG A 82 -83.26 -64.41 -46.34
C ARG A 82 -82.98 -65.01 -47.72
N ARG A 83 -81.88 -64.62 -48.36
CA ARG A 83 -81.04 -65.49 -49.21
C ARG A 83 -79.69 -64.80 -49.44
N GLY A 84 -78.59 -65.40 -48.92
CA GLY A 84 -77.21 -64.93 -49.13
C GLY A 84 -76.32 -64.71 -47.88
N ARG A 85 -76.72 -65.16 -46.69
CA ARG A 85 -76.10 -64.85 -45.37
C ARG A 85 -74.78 -65.59 -45.05
N ARG A 86 -73.91 -65.83 -46.03
CA ARG A 86 -72.53 -66.31 -45.75
C ARG A 86 -71.44 -65.42 -46.36
N TRP A 87 -71.77 -64.59 -47.34
CA TRP A 87 -70.79 -63.67 -47.95
C TRP A 87 -70.74 -62.28 -47.27
N GLY A 88 -71.87 -61.72 -46.81
CA GLY A 88 -71.88 -60.39 -46.18
C GLY A 88 -71.12 -60.30 -44.85
N LEU A 89 -71.20 -61.34 -44.01
CA LEU A 89 -70.44 -61.41 -42.74
C LEU A 89 -68.93 -61.55 -42.99
N ALA A 90 -68.55 -62.27 -44.04
CA ALA A 90 -67.13 -62.39 -44.42
C ALA A 90 -66.58 -61.02 -44.86
N VAL A 91 -67.34 -60.25 -45.64
CA VAL A 91 -66.94 -58.90 -46.06
C VAL A 91 -66.82 -57.95 -44.88
N THR A 92 -67.76 -57.95 -43.94
CA THR A 92 -67.67 -57.07 -42.75
C THR A 92 -66.49 -57.42 -41.85
N ILE A 93 -66.18 -58.71 -41.69
CA ILE A 93 -65.01 -59.15 -40.91
C ILE A 93 -63.71 -58.70 -41.59
N VAL A 94 -63.63 -58.83 -42.92
CA VAL A 94 -62.45 -58.38 -43.69
C VAL A 94 -62.26 -56.87 -43.59
N VAL A 95 -63.33 -56.07 -43.76
CA VAL A 95 -63.25 -54.60 -43.64
C VAL A 95 -62.85 -54.19 -42.22
N LEU A 96 -63.43 -54.80 -41.19
CA LEU A 96 -63.09 -54.52 -39.80
C LEU A 96 -61.63 -54.90 -39.50
N ALA A 97 -61.17 -56.06 -39.98
CA ALA A 97 -59.78 -56.48 -39.84
C ALA A 97 -58.82 -55.49 -40.52
N LEU A 98 -59.19 -54.97 -41.69
CA LEU A 98 -58.41 -53.94 -42.40
C LEU A 98 -58.40 -52.60 -41.64
N ALA A 99 -59.54 -52.19 -41.08
CA ALA A 99 -59.65 -50.99 -40.25
C ALA A 99 -58.81 -51.10 -38.96
N LEU A 100 -58.82 -52.27 -38.31
CA LEU A 100 -57.98 -52.54 -37.15
C LEU A 100 -56.50 -52.60 -37.52
N ALA A 101 -56.15 -53.18 -38.66
CA ALA A 101 -54.76 -53.23 -39.14
C ALA A 101 -54.23 -51.82 -39.48
N THR A 102 -55.03 -50.99 -40.13
CA THR A 102 -54.67 -49.58 -40.41
C THR A 102 -54.56 -48.76 -39.13
N PHE A 103 -55.49 -48.92 -38.18
CA PHE A 103 -55.42 -48.27 -36.88
C PHE A 103 -54.19 -48.72 -36.07
N ALA A 104 -53.91 -50.03 -36.02
CA ALA A 104 -52.72 -50.57 -35.35
C ALA A 104 -51.42 -50.08 -36.03
N SER A 105 -51.37 -50.03 -37.36
CA SER A 105 -50.21 -49.48 -38.07
C SER A 105 -50.03 -47.99 -37.80
N TRP A 106 -51.12 -47.23 -37.66
CA TRP A 106 -51.08 -45.80 -37.35
C TRP A 106 -50.62 -45.56 -35.91
N THR A 107 -51.13 -46.31 -34.93
CA THR A 107 -50.68 -46.17 -33.53
C THR A 107 -49.22 -46.59 -33.35
N ILE A 108 -48.75 -47.62 -34.07
CA ILE A 108 -47.33 -47.99 -34.10
C ILE A 108 -46.48 -46.87 -34.71
N TYR A 109 -46.95 -46.22 -35.76
CA TYR A 109 -46.26 -45.10 -36.39
C TYR A 109 -46.15 -43.89 -35.45
N ASP A 110 -47.26 -43.48 -34.84
CA ASP A 110 -47.31 -42.35 -33.89
C ASP A 110 -46.47 -42.63 -32.62
N LEU A 111 -46.46 -43.87 -32.11
CA LEU A 111 -45.56 -44.26 -31.01
C LEU A 111 -44.09 -44.12 -31.41
N ARG A 112 -43.71 -44.59 -32.61
CA ARG A 112 -42.33 -44.45 -33.12
C ARG A 112 -41.93 -43.00 -33.32
N GLU A 113 -42.85 -42.15 -33.78
CA GLU A 113 -42.58 -40.72 -33.95
C GLU A 113 -42.34 -40.03 -32.59
N ARG A 114 -43.15 -40.36 -31.57
CA ARG A 114 -42.96 -39.85 -30.20
C ARG A 114 -41.68 -40.37 -29.55
N GLU A 115 -41.35 -41.64 -29.75
CA GLU A 115 -40.07 -42.21 -29.28
C GLU A 115 -38.88 -41.53 -29.95
N ALA A 116 -38.94 -41.32 -31.27
CA ALA A 116 -37.91 -40.60 -32.01
C ALA A 116 -37.75 -39.15 -31.50
N ALA A 117 -38.86 -38.45 -31.21
CA ALA A 117 -38.83 -37.11 -30.63
C ALA A 117 -38.16 -37.10 -29.24
N ARG A 118 -38.52 -38.04 -28.35
CA ARG A 118 -37.90 -38.16 -27.02
C ARG A 118 -36.42 -38.54 -27.10
N HIS A 119 -36.05 -39.43 -28.02
CA HIS A 119 -34.65 -39.77 -28.25
C HIS A 119 -33.86 -38.56 -28.76
N ALA A 120 -34.42 -37.77 -29.68
CA ALA A 120 -33.78 -36.56 -30.17
C ALA A 120 -33.59 -35.51 -29.05
N GLU A 121 -34.57 -35.35 -28.15
CA GLU A 121 -34.45 -34.48 -26.98
C GLU A 121 -33.41 -34.99 -25.98
N ALA A 122 -33.41 -36.30 -25.69
CA ALA A 122 -32.42 -36.93 -24.81
C ALA A 122 -31.00 -36.75 -25.34
N VAL A 123 -30.79 -36.92 -26.65
CA VAL A 123 -29.49 -36.69 -27.30
C VAL A 123 -29.08 -35.23 -27.21
N ARG A 124 -30.00 -34.27 -27.42
CA ARG A 124 -29.69 -32.84 -27.27
C ARG A 124 -29.33 -32.46 -25.83
N LEU A 125 -30.05 -33.01 -24.85
CA LEU A 125 -29.75 -32.79 -23.44
C LEU A 125 -28.40 -33.42 -23.05
N ALA A 126 -28.13 -34.65 -23.49
CA ALA A 126 -26.85 -35.30 -23.28
C ALA A 126 -25.69 -34.49 -23.90
N ALA A 127 -25.87 -33.96 -25.11
CA ALA A 127 -24.89 -33.08 -25.74
C ALA A 127 -24.65 -31.81 -24.91
N ARG A 128 -25.70 -31.11 -24.47
CA ARG A 128 -25.58 -29.92 -23.61
C ARG A 128 -24.89 -30.20 -22.28
N VAL A 129 -25.18 -31.34 -21.65
CA VAL A 129 -24.51 -31.75 -20.41
C VAL A 129 -23.02 -31.96 -20.67
N SER A 130 -22.66 -32.66 -21.75
CA SER A 130 -21.25 -32.87 -22.12
C SER A 130 -20.50 -31.57 -22.43
N GLU A 131 -21.15 -30.60 -23.07
CA GLU A 131 -20.59 -29.26 -23.33
C GLU A 131 -20.36 -28.49 -22.02
N LEU A 132 -21.30 -28.53 -21.08
CA LEU A 132 -21.16 -27.89 -19.77
C LEU A 132 -20.08 -28.56 -18.92
N GLU A 133 -19.95 -29.88 -18.98
CA GLU A 133 -18.89 -30.62 -18.30
C GLU A 133 -17.51 -30.26 -18.87
N ALA A 134 -17.39 -30.14 -20.20
CA ALA A 134 -16.17 -29.68 -20.85
C ALA A 134 -15.82 -28.24 -20.45
N ALA A 135 -16.80 -27.32 -20.46
CA ALA A 135 -16.60 -25.94 -20.03
C ALA A 135 -16.21 -25.85 -18.54
N ARG A 136 -16.79 -26.69 -17.68
CA ARG A 136 -16.43 -26.77 -16.27
C ARG A 136 -15.00 -27.29 -16.09
N ALA A 137 -14.60 -28.30 -16.86
CA ALA A 137 -13.23 -28.81 -16.83
C ALA A 137 -12.22 -27.74 -17.28
N GLU A 138 -12.53 -26.97 -18.32
CA GLU A 138 -11.69 -25.85 -18.77
C GLU A 138 -11.60 -24.73 -17.73
N LEU A 139 -12.70 -24.38 -17.08
CA LEU A 139 -12.68 -23.39 -16.00
C LEU A 139 -11.87 -23.88 -14.80
N ALA A 140 -11.98 -25.16 -14.45
CA ALA A 140 -11.20 -25.75 -13.37
C ALA A 140 -9.69 -25.66 -13.65
N THR A 141 -9.25 -26.05 -14.86
CA THR A 141 -7.83 -25.95 -15.24
C THR A 141 -7.33 -24.51 -15.25
N ARG A 142 -8.18 -23.55 -15.66
CA ARG A 142 -7.85 -22.11 -15.60
C ARG A 142 -7.71 -21.61 -14.17
N VAL A 143 -8.58 -22.04 -13.26
CA VAL A 143 -8.50 -21.67 -11.83
C VAL A 143 -7.24 -22.26 -11.20
N ASP A 144 -6.91 -23.52 -11.50
CA ASP A 144 -5.70 -24.16 -11.00
C ASP A 144 -4.43 -23.46 -11.53
N GLY A 145 -4.43 -23.05 -12.80
CA GLY A 145 -3.35 -22.25 -13.39
C GLY A 145 -3.17 -20.90 -12.68
N LEU A 146 -4.26 -20.16 -12.45
CA LEU A 146 -4.21 -18.88 -11.73
C LEU A 146 -3.80 -19.04 -10.26
N ALA A 147 -4.17 -20.16 -9.62
CA ALA A 147 -3.74 -20.47 -8.26
C ALA A 147 -2.22 -20.70 -8.21
N HIS A 148 -1.67 -21.45 -9.16
CA HIS A 148 -0.24 -21.68 -9.29
C HIS A 148 0.53 -20.38 -9.59
N ASP A 149 0.03 -19.55 -10.51
CA ASP A 149 0.63 -18.25 -10.83
C ASP A 149 0.65 -17.32 -9.61
N ARG A 150 -0.42 -17.32 -8.80
CA ARG A 150 -0.50 -16.54 -7.56
C ARG A 150 0.50 -17.04 -6.52
N GLU A 151 0.71 -18.33 -6.41
CA GLU A 151 1.71 -18.92 -5.51
C GLU A 151 3.12 -18.54 -5.96
N ALA A 152 3.44 -18.70 -7.24
CA ALA A 152 4.72 -18.27 -7.82
C ALA A 152 4.99 -16.78 -7.61
N ALA A 153 3.97 -15.92 -7.77
CA ALA A 153 4.09 -14.49 -7.51
C ALA A 153 4.35 -14.16 -6.03
N ARG A 154 3.78 -14.93 -5.09
CA ARG A 154 4.04 -14.77 -3.65
C ARG A 154 5.46 -15.18 -3.28
N ASP A 155 5.95 -16.26 -3.88
CA ASP A 155 7.32 -16.73 -3.66
C ASP A 155 8.34 -15.74 -4.22
N GLU A 156 8.08 -15.18 -5.40
CA GLU A 156 8.90 -14.09 -5.97
C GLU A 156 8.86 -12.84 -5.09
N ALA A 157 7.69 -12.41 -4.63
CA ALA A 157 7.56 -11.26 -3.72
C ALA A 157 8.31 -11.47 -2.40
N THR A 158 8.29 -12.69 -1.87
CA THR A 158 9.04 -13.05 -0.64
C THR A 158 10.54 -12.97 -0.89
N ARG A 159 11.04 -13.53 -2.00
CA ARG A 159 12.46 -13.44 -2.40
C ARG A 159 12.91 -11.99 -2.60
N GLN A 160 12.08 -11.15 -3.22
CA GLN A 160 12.37 -9.72 -3.38
C GLN A 160 12.41 -8.99 -2.03
N ALA A 161 11.48 -9.29 -1.12
CA ALA A 161 11.46 -8.70 0.21
C ALA A 161 12.71 -9.09 1.03
N GLU A 162 13.17 -10.34 0.92
CA GLU A 162 14.41 -10.81 1.54
C GLU A 162 15.64 -10.13 0.96
N ALA A 163 15.72 -9.96 -0.36
CA ALA A 163 16.81 -9.24 -1.02
C ALA A 163 16.87 -7.75 -0.60
N VAL A 164 15.71 -7.09 -0.50
CA VAL A 164 15.63 -5.71 0.00
C VAL A 164 16.06 -5.63 1.46
N ARG A 165 15.69 -6.60 2.31
CA ARG A 165 16.13 -6.64 3.71
C ARG A 165 17.65 -6.82 3.81
N ALA A 166 18.21 -7.76 3.06
CA ALA A 166 19.65 -8.02 3.06
C ALA A 166 20.45 -6.77 2.62
N THR A 167 20.02 -6.09 1.57
CA THR A 167 20.67 -4.84 1.11
C THR A 167 20.50 -3.69 2.11
N ALA A 168 19.37 -3.61 2.82
CA ALA A 168 19.17 -2.63 3.88
C ALA A 168 20.10 -2.87 5.07
N GLU A 169 20.29 -4.14 5.47
CA GLU A 169 21.23 -4.54 6.53
C GLU A 169 22.69 -4.23 6.15
N GLU A 170 23.09 -4.53 4.91
CA GLU A 170 24.42 -4.19 4.38
C GLU A 170 24.66 -2.67 4.42
N ASN A 171 23.69 -1.88 3.94
CA ASN A 171 23.77 -0.42 3.97
C ASN A 171 23.87 0.14 5.40
N ALA A 172 23.14 -0.46 6.34
CA ALA A 172 23.23 -0.09 7.75
C ALA A 172 24.63 -0.38 8.33
N SER A 173 25.22 -1.54 8.00
CA SER A 173 26.58 -1.90 8.39
C SER A 173 27.62 -0.92 7.82
N LEU A 174 27.55 -0.64 6.51
CA LEU A 174 28.45 0.31 5.85
C LEU A 174 28.35 1.72 6.45
N THR A 175 27.13 2.16 6.80
CA THR A 175 26.92 3.46 7.45
C THR A 175 27.58 3.49 8.83
N ALA A 176 27.44 2.41 9.61
CA ALA A 176 28.09 2.30 10.93
C ALA A 176 29.63 2.28 10.81
N GLU A 177 30.18 1.57 9.81
CA GLU A 177 31.61 1.55 9.52
C GLU A 177 32.16 2.92 9.12
N LEU A 178 31.41 3.66 8.29
CA LEU A 178 31.76 5.03 7.90
C LEU A 178 31.79 5.98 9.10
N GLU A 179 30.79 5.91 9.98
CA GLU A 179 30.79 6.72 11.21
C GLU A 179 31.94 6.34 12.15
N ALA A 180 32.21 5.05 12.32
CA ALA A 180 33.35 4.59 13.11
C ALA A 180 34.69 5.08 12.51
N ALA A 181 34.83 5.07 11.18
CA ALA A 181 36.00 5.59 10.47
C ALA A 181 36.15 7.11 10.67
N ARG A 182 35.06 7.88 10.53
CA ARG A 182 35.04 9.33 10.80
C ARG A 182 35.46 9.63 12.24
N GLY A 183 34.98 8.87 13.22
CA GLY A 183 35.38 8.98 14.63
C GLY A 183 36.88 8.72 14.86
N ARG A 184 37.46 7.73 14.17
CA ARG A 184 38.91 7.47 14.20
C ARG A 184 39.71 8.63 13.61
N ILE A 185 39.29 9.15 12.45
CA ILE A 185 39.94 10.31 11.82
C ILE A 185 39.91 11.52 12.77
N ALA A 186 38.76 11.86 13.35
CA ALA A 186 38.64 12.98 14.28
C ALA A 186 39.52 12.83 15.54
N THR A 187 39.73 11.59 16.00
CA THR A 187 40.62 11.30 17.13
C THR A 187 42.09 11.47 16.74
N LEU A 188 42.48 10.96 15.58
CA LEU A 188 43.84 11.14 15.04
C LEU A 188 44.15 12.62 14.79
N THR A 189 43.23 13.38 14.18
CA THR A 189 43.39 14.82 13.93
C THR A 189 43.62 15.59 15.23
N ARG A 190 42.84 15.33 16.28
CA ARG A 190 43.07 15.93 17.60
C ARG A 190 44.41 15.54 18.20
N GLY A 191 44.83 14.28 18.02
CA GLY A 191 46.14 13.79 18.46
C GLY A 191 47.31 14.51 17.79
N VAL A 192 47.20 14.75 16.46
CA VAL A 192 48.19 15.51 15.68
C VAL A 192 48.23 16.96 16.15
N GLN A 193 47.07 17.65 16.23
CA GLN A 193 47.00 19.04 16.69
C GLN A 193 47.61 19.24 18.08
N ARG A 194 47.37 18.30 19.02
CA ARG A 194 47.99 18.36 20.35
C ARG A 194 49.50 18.27 20.25
N ARG A 195 50.03 17.30 19.48
CA ARG A 195 51.48 17.17 19.27
C ARG A 195 52.10 18.39 18.61
N ASP A 196 51.42 18.98 17.63
CA ASP A 196 51.90 20.20 16.98
C ASP A 196 51.98 21.36 17.98
N SER A 197 51.01 21.48 18.89
CA SER A 197 51.06 22.49 19.95
C SER A 197 52.18 22.22 20.97
N GLU A 198 52.43 20.95 21.32
CA GLU A 198 53.56 20.57 22.19
C GLU A 198 54.90 20.87 21.51
N ILE A 199 55.05 20.55 20.22
CA ILE A 199 56.25 20.87 19.43
C ILE A 199 56.45 22.38 19.38
N ALA A 200 55.41 23.16 19.09
CA ALA A 200 55.51 24.61 19.05
C ALA A 200 55.98 25.19 20.40
N GLN A 201 55.44 24.68 21.53
CA GLN A 201 55.86 25.09 22.86
C GLN A 201 57.33 24.73 23.15
N LEU A 202 57.77 23.53 22.78
CA LEU A 202 59.16 23.10 22.95
C LEU A 202 60.12 23.94 22.11
N VAL A 203 59.76 24.26 20.87
CA VAL A 203 60.57 25.12 20.00
C VAL A 203 60.70 26.52 20.61
N THR A 204 59.60 27.12 21.07
CA THR A 204 59.65 28.44 21.74
C THR A 204 60.49 28.40 23.02
N GLY A 205 60.35 27.37 23.86
CA GLY A 205 61.14 27.25 25.09
C GLY A 205 62.64 27.08 24.84
N VAL A 206 63.02 26.33 23.79
CA VAL A 206 64.43 26.19 23.39
C VAL A 206 65.00 27.53 22.91
N ASP A 207 64.22 28.32 22.18
CA ASP A 207 64.65 29.66 21.73
C ASP A 207 64.81 30.64 22.90
N GLU A 208 63.90 30.62 23.89
CA GLU A 208 64.04 31.41 25.12
C GLU A 208 65.31 31.02 25.91
N GLN A 209 65.56 29.72 26.04
CA GLN A 209 66.71 29.21 26.79
C GLN A 209 68.03 29.53 26.07
N ARG A 210 68.05 29.48 24.73
CA ARG A 210 69.19 29.94 23.92
C ARG A 210 69.40 31.45 24.06
N ALA A 211 68.33 32.26 24.04
CA ALA A 211 68.42 33.70 24.20
C ALA A 211 69.01 34.11 25.57
N VAL A 212 68.60 33.43 26.65
CA VAL A 212 69.18 33.65 27.99
C VAL A 212 70.64 33.24 28.02
N HIS A 213 71.00 32.09 27.44
CA HIS A 213 72.39 31.63 27.38
C HIS A 213 73.28 32.58 26.57
N ASP A 214 72.82 33.04 25.39
CA ASP A 214 73.56 33.97 24.55
C ASP A 214 73.75 35.33 25.24
N LEU A 215 72.73 35.80 25.97
CA LEU A 215 72.86 37.00 26.79
C LEU A 215 73.91 36.80 27.88
N ALA A 216 73.86 35.70 28.64
CA ALA A 216 74.81 35.42 29.72
C ALA A 216 76.25 35.18 29.23
N ALA A 217 76.43 34.65 28.02
CA ALA A 217 77.74 34.40 27.41
C ALA A 217 78.36 35.66 26.79
N THR A 218 77.61 36.75 26.64
CA THR A 218 78.15 37.98 26.04
C THR A 218 79.00 38.74 27.08
N PRO A 219 80.30 39.00 26.82
CA PRO A 219 81.14 39.72 27.76
C PRO A 219 80.68 41.18 27.91
N GLY A 220 80.65 41.67 29.17
CA GLY A 220 80.21 43.03 29.49
C GLY A 220 78.77 43.15 30.00
N VAL A 221 78.12 42.03 30.34
CA VAL A 221 76.83 42.06 31.04
C VAL A 221 77.00 42.45 32.49
N GLU A 222 76.20 43.40 32.95
CA GLU A 222 76.14 43.82 34.35
C GLU A 222 74.91 43.23 35.04
N LEU A 223 75.11 42.57 36.18
CA LEU A 223 74.03 42.08 37.03
C LEU A 223 73.75 43.12 38.14
N VAL A 224 72.60 43.76 38.07
CA VAL A 224 72.15 44.76 39.05
C VAL A 224 71.05 44.16 39.92
N ARG A 225 71.26 44.11 41.23
CA ARG A 225 70.23 43.71 42.19
C ARG A 225 69.25 44.85 42.42
N LEU A 226 67.97 44.60 42.21
CA LEU A 226 66.90 45.55 42.49
C LEU A 226 66.53 45.53 43.98
N LYS A 227 66.20 46.71 44.51
CA LYS A 227 65.69 46.87 45.86
C LYS A 227 64.19 47.20 45.82
N PRO A 228 63.38 46.63 46.73
CA PRO A 228 61.98 46.98 46.85
C PRO A 228 61.81 48.46 47.23
N ILE A 229 60.69 49.04 46.80
CA ILE A 229 60.27 50.40 47.14
C ILE A 229 58.92 50.31 47.86
N ALA A 230 58.77 51.08 48.93
CA ALA A 230 57.52 51.14 49.70
C ALA A 230 56.31 51.41 48.78
N PRO A 231 55.15 50.77 49.05
CA PRO A 231 54.80 49.99 50.24
C PRO A 231 55.21 48.51 50.20
N VAL A 232 55.84 48.04 49.12
CA VAL A 232 56.20 46.62 48.96
C VAL A 232 57.55 46.39 49.65
N ALA A 233 57.60 45.51 50.66
CA ALA A 233 58.81 45.25 51.45
C ALA A 233 59.55 43.97 51.03
N ASP A 234 58.81 42.94 50.62
CA ASP A 234 59.37 41.59 50.43
C ASP A 234 59.75 41.29 48.97
N ALA A 235 59.38 42.14 48.01
CA ALA A 235 59.71 41.93 46.60
C ALA A 235 61.20 42.10 46.32
N GLY A 236 61.75 41.23 45.47
CA GLY A 236 63.12 41.26 45.01
C GLY A 236 63.23 41.17 43.50
N GLY A 237 64.41 41.48 42.98
CA GLY A 237 64.70 41.24 41.57
C GLY A 237 66.15 41.42 41.19
N HIS A 238 66.49 40.93 40.01
CA HIS A 238 67.77 41.12 39.36
C HIS A 238 67.52 41.63 37.94
N VAL A 239 68.39 42.52 37.49
CA VAL A 239 68.43 42.99 36.11
C VAL A 239 69.78 42.61 35.52
N LEU A 240 69.76 41.89 34.41
CA LEU A 240 70.91 41.70 33.55
C LEU A 240 70.82 42.76 32.46
N TRP A 241 71.76 43.68 32.44
CA TRP A 241 71.82 44.74 31.44
C TRP A 241 73.03 44.54 30.55
N HIS A 242 72.80 44.61 29.23
CA HIS A 242 73.86 44.63 28.24
C HIS A 242 73.95 46.02 27.58
N PRO A 243 74.95 46.85 27.91
CA PRO A 243 75.03 48.24 27.42
C PRO A 243 75.21 48.34 25.90
N ALA A 244 75.95 47.41 25.27
CA ALA A 244 76.18 47.45 23.81
C ALA A 244 74.99 46.97 22.95
N ARG A 245 74.01 46.26 23.53
CA ARG A 245 72.87 45.68 22.80
C ARG A 245 71.54 46.32 23.19
N ASP A 246 71.57 47.30 24.09
CA ASP A 246 70.39 47.96 24.66
C ASP A 246 69.30 46.96 25.09
N THR A 247 69.74 45.82 25.63
CA THR A 247 68.87 44.71 26.03
C THR A 247 68.93 44.54 27.54
N ILE A 248 67.76 44.46 28.15
CA ILE A 248 67.57 44.35 29.59
C ILE A 248 66.73 43.11 29.86
N LEU A 249 67.26 42.18 30.65
CA LEU A 249 66.52 41.03 31.16
C LEU A 249 66.20 41.26 32.64
N LEU A 250 64.92 41.33 32.97
CA LEU A 250 64.43 41.51 34.33
C LEU A 250 63.94 40.16 34.89
N TYR A 251 64.44 39.80 36.06
CA TYR A 251 63.93 38.71 36.87
C TYR A 251 63.41 39.27 38.20
N ALA A 252 62.11 39.15 38.46
CA ALA A 252 61.49 39.64 39.69
C ALA A 252 60.81 38.48 40.44
N PHE A 253 60.87 38.50 41.76
CA PHE A 253 60.35 37.47 42.65
C PHE A 253 59.73 38.10 43.91
N ASP A 254 58.91 37.34 44.63
CA ASP A 254 58.16 37.81 45.81
C ASP A 254 57.29 39.05 45.55
N LEU A 255 56.79 39.18 44.31
CA LEU A 255 55.83 40.21 43.94
C LEU A 255 54.46 39.92 44.60
N PRO A 256 53.69 40.95 45.00
CA PRO A 256 52.35 40.76 45.56
C PRO A 256 51.42 39.90 44.67
N PRO A 257 50.46 39.18 45.22
CA PRO A 257 49.44 38.53 44.39
C PRO A 257 48.57 39.59 43.70
N LEU A 258 48.30 39.39 42.41
CA LEU A 258 47.39 40.24 41.63
C LEU A 258 45.97 39.63 41.63
N PRO A 259 44.91 40.45 41.70
CA PRO A 259 43.54 39.98 41.44
C PRO A 259 43.40 39.39 40.03
N GLU A 260 42.43 38.49 39.83
CA GLU A 260 42.16 37.88 38.53
C GLU A 260 42.01 38.94 37.43
N GLY A 261 42.70 38.71 36.31
CA GLY A 261 42.69 39.61 35.15
C GLY A 261 43.70 40.77 35.19
N ASN A 262 44.37 41.02 36.31
CA ASN A 262 45.39 42.07 36.40
C ASN A 262 46.77 41.60 35.93
N HIS A 263 47.64 42.56 35.60
CA HIS A 263 48.99 42.31 35.10
C HIS A 263 50.01 43.28 35.69
N TYR A 264 51.27 42.86 35.79
CA TYR A 264 52.39 43.75 36.11
C TYR A 264 52.87 44.48 34.85
N ARG A 265 53.19 45.76 34.97
CA ARG A 265 53.85 46.54 33.91
C ARG A 265 55.24 46.94 34.36
N VAL A 266 56.24 46.63 33.55
CA VAL A 266 57.61 47.10 33.76
C VAL A 266 57.68 48.57 33.36
N ARG A 267 58.21 49.43 34.24
CA ARG A 267 58.56 50.82 33.91
C ARG A 267 60.00 51.07 34.32
N LEU A 268 60.83 51.39 33.34
CA LEU A 268 62.24 51.66 33.54
C LEU A 268 62.43 53.17 33.61
N ARG A 269 63.04 53.65 34.68
CA ARG A 269 63.46 55.05 34.78
C ARG A 269 64.98 55.12 34.73
N LEU A 270 65.50 55.71 33.67
CA LEU A 270 66.93 55.85 33.40
C LEU A 270 67.51 57.02 34.21
N GLY A 271 68.83 57.04 34.36
CA GLY A 271 69.54 58.08 35.15
C GLY A 271 69.39 59.50 34.60
N ASP A 272 69.04 59.63 33.32
CA ASP A 272 68.74 60.90 32.64
C ASP A 272 67.28 61.38 32.85
N GLY A 273 66.48 60.63 33.61
CA GLY A 273 65.09 60.94 33.91
C GLY A 273 64.08 60.43 32.88
N ARG A 274 64.52 59.79 31.78
CA ARG A 274 63.61 59.14 30.83
C ARG A 274 62.90 57.99 31.49
N VAL A 275 61.62 57.85 31.17
CA VAL A 275 60.79 56.70 31.58
C VAL A 275 60.41 55.93 30.32
N GLU A 276 60.71 54.64 30.31
CA GLU A 276 60.33 53.73 29.24
C GLU A 276 59.36 52.68 29.78
N ASP A 277 58.25 52.51 29.05
CA ASP A 277 57.30 51.45 29.32
C ASP A 277 57.83 50.15 28.73
N GLY A 278 58.09 49.18 29.61
CA GLY A 278 58.50 47.84 29.25
C GLY A 278 57.31 46.91 29.05
N PRO A 279 57.58 45.60 28.86
CA PRO A 279 56.54 44.60 28.66
C PRO A 279 55.63 44.46 29.89
N VAL A 280 54.43 43.97 29.62
CA VAL A 280 53.45 43.58 30.64
C VAL A 280 53.61 42.08 30.88
N PHE A 281 53.70 41.66 32.14
CA PHE A 281 53.88 40.25 32.49
C PHE A 281 52.90 39.81 33.59
N ARG A 282 52.68 38.50 33.66
CA ARG A 282 52.01 37.86 34.80
C ARG A 282 53.06 37.07 35.57
N PRO A 283 52.97 36.99 36.91
CA PRO A 283 53.83 36.08 37.65
C PRO A 283 53.61 34.67 37.11
N GLY A 284 54.71 33.94 36.89
CA GLY A 284 54.65 32.52 36.54
C GLY A 284 54.07 31.68 37.70
N PRO A 285 53.67 30.44 37.44
CA PRO A 285 53.24 29.50 38.48
C PRO A 285 54.35 29.21 39.51
#